data_AF-A0A098G5Z2-F1
#
_entry.id   AF-A0A098G5Z2-F1
#
_cell.length_a   1.000
_cell.length_b   1.000
_cell.length_c   1.000
_cell.angle_alpha   90.00
_cell.angle_beta   90.00
_cell.angle_gamma   90.00
#
_symmetry.space_group_name_H-M   'P 1'
#
loop_
_entity.id
_entity.type
_entity.pdbx_description
1 polymer ?
#
loop_
_entity_poly.entity_id
_entity_poly.type
_entity_poly.pdbx_seq_one_letter_code
_entity_poly.pdbx_strand_id
1 'polypeptide(L)'
;MSDSLDYKNLIELKPAIEKSLMESTVNNNNSLDIEILSGLNEIESCLKPNNRIRLENMISDNPVRDFIFPEIYYQLRAELPYIENKENVPLTSIEIFSDTNSLADELITKINKPTAKYKVFFNLGDVGRYLSPFVNKGIAISDNIDIICLTDEQINNEYKAPHSKSNNKYFEKDFQLQPNVAYLQICYDGYLSYFGGPTKQKLYDLFKEILVILNSYCIVSVSARQNNDNNQFIAFKEKSKDNYIFHDYFYIESISHTPIPRIEIHSVFKGWDKNYQDDYLHSVCKLFPVYFNLKDKVKCAARWLMNSYLIENQLLQYILAITAIETLLGDQNTGGVGIKNLIANRLAYAIGTSDFERSEIISSFVDIYKTRCKIVHDGCEKLTEDEIKNLDRLRYYIHCYIQYEIKLHIL
;
A
#
# COMPACT_ATOMS: atom_id res chain seq x y z
N MET A 1 -16.88 16.88 -12.72
CA MET A 1 -16.53 16.42 -14.08
C MET A 1 -17.21 15.07 -14.27
N SER A 2 -17.82 14.77 -15.42
CA SER A 2 -18.50 13.47 -15.57
C SER A 2 -17.49 12.33 -15.48
N ASP A 3 -17.72 11.38 -14.59
CA ASP A 3 -16.82 10.25 -14.39
C ASP A 3 -16.81 9.23 -15.55
N SER A 4 -17.52 9.49 -16.66
CA SER A 4 -17.48 8.63 -17.84
C SER A 4 -16.33 9.00 -18.78
N LEU A 5 -15.63 7.99 -19.33
CA LEU A 5 -14.68 8.15 -20.43
C LEU A 5 -15.43 8.52 -21.74
N ASP A 6 -14.71 8.95 -22.77
CA ASP A 6 -15.31 9.10 -24.12
C ASP A 6 -15.64 7.70 -24.66
N TYR A 7 -16.88 7.25 -24.40
CA TYR A 7 -17.35 5.91 -24.74
C TYR A 7 -17.22 5.59 -26.23
N LYS A 8 -17.39 6.61 -27.10
CA LYS A 8 -17.23 6.41 -28.55
C LYS A 8 -15.82 5.94 -28.90
N ASN A 9 -14.81 6.49 -28.22
CA ASN A 9 -13.43 6.06 -28.44
C ASN A 9 -13.14 4.65 -27.89
N LEU A 10 -13.80 4.24 -26.81
CA LEU A 10 -13.65 2.87 -26.31
C LEU A 10 -14.28 1.83 -27.25
N ILE A 11 -15.40 2.16 -27.90
CA ILE A 11 -16.03 1.29 -28.92
C ILE A 11 -15.06 1.00 -30.09
N GLU A 12 -14.19 1.95 -30.45
CA GLU A 12 -13.20 1.77 -31.51
C GLU A 12 -12.20 0.64 -31.19
N LEU A 13 -12.05 0.27 -29.91
CA LEU A 13 -11.18 -0.83 -29.47
C LEU A 13 -11.82 -2.22 -29.68
N LYS A 14 -13.15 -2.29 -29.88
CA LYS A 14 -13.91 -3.55 -29.92
C LYS A 14 -13.34 -4.59 -30.88
N PRO A 15 -13.03 -4.27 -32.16
CA PRO A 15 -12.57 -5.28 -33.10
C PRO A 15 -11.23 -5.88 -32.68
N ALA A 16 -10.35 -5.08 -32.07
CA ALA A 16 -9.05 -5.54 -31.63
C ALA A 16 -9.15 -6.38 -30.34
N ILE A 17 -10.04 -6.02 -29.42
CA ILE A 17 -10.36 -6.83 -28.24
C ILE A 17 -10.93 -8.17 -28.68
N GLU A 18 -11.94 -8.17 -29.55
CA GLU A 18 -12.58 -9.38 -30.08
C GLU A 18 -11.57 -10.32 -30.74
N LYS A 19 -10.69 -9.79 -31.60
CA LYS A 19 -9.61 -10.55 -32.21
C LYS A 19 -8.69 -11.18 -31.16
N SER A 20 -8.28 -10.41 -30.16
CA SER A 20 -7.39 -10.89 -29.08
C SER A 20 -8.05 -12.00 -28.26
N LEU A 21 -9.38 -11.91 -28.02
CA LEU A 21 -10.16 -12.95 -27.33
C LEU A 21 -10.23 -14.25 -28.13
N MET A 22 -10.40 -14.17 -29.46
CA MET A 22 -10.42 -15.35 -30.33
C MET A 22 -9.08 -16.10 -30.36
N GLU A 23 -7.98 -15.36 -30.26
CA GLU A 23 -6.62 -15.92 -30.28
C GLU A 23 -6.19 -16.46 -28.90
N SER A 24 -6.84 -16.02 -27.81
CA SER A 24 -6.53 -16.38 -26.42
C SER A 24 -6.75 -17.86 -26.11
N THR A 25 -5.90 -18.42 -25.24
CA THR A 25 -5.99 -19.80 -24.75
C THR A 25 -6.03 -19.86 -23.23
N VAL A 26 -6.63 -20.95 -22.72
CA VAL A 26 -6.76 -21.24 -21.30
C VAL A 26 -5.97 -22.50 -20.97
N ASN A 27 -5.08 -22.36 -19.99
CA ASN A 27 -4.17 -23.38 -19.49
C ASN A 27 -4.74 -23.94 -18.17
N ASN A 28 -4.56 -25.24 -17.91
CA ASN A 28 -5.03 -25.88 -16.68
C ASN A 28 -6.52 -25.65 -16.34
N ASN A 29 -7.36 -25.47 -17.37
CA ASN A 29 -8.81 -25.22 -17.28
C ASN A 29 -9.27 -23.84 -16.77
N ASN A 30 -8.45 -23.08 -16.06
CA ASN A 30 -8.89 -21.78 -15.50
C ASN A 30 -7.79 -20.71 -15.38
N SER A 31 -6.64 -20.90 -16.03
CA SER A 31 -5.56 -19.91 -16.09
C SER A 31 -5.45 -19.36 -17.51
N LEU A 32 -5.66 -18.06 -17.68
CA LEU A 32 -5.49 -17.41 -18.99
C LEU A 32 -4.00 -17.29 -19.33
N ASP A 33 -3.63 -17.62 -20.57
CA ASP A 33 -2.27 -17.43 -21.05
C ASP A 33 -1.95 -15.93 -21.22
N ILE A 34 -0.88 -15.46 -20.55
CA ILE A 34 -0.48 -14.05 -20.53
C ILE A 34 0.15 -13.63 -21.87
N GLU A 35 0.85 -14.54 -22.56
CA GLU A 35 1.62 -14.19 -23.77
C GLU A 35 0.71 -13.79 -24.94
N ILE A 36 -0.50 -14.32 -24.96
CA ILE A 36 -1.47 -14.10 -26.03
C ILE A 36 -2.13 -12.70 -25.92
N LEU A 37 -2.03 -12.06 -24.76
CA LEU A 37 -2.42 -10.67 -24.60
C LEU A 37 -1.40 -9.66 -25.13
N SER A 38 -0.32 -10.12 -25.77
CA SER A 38 0.57 -9.24 -26.53
C SER A 38 -0.18 -8.42 -27.59
N GLY A 39 -1.24 -8.98 -28.19
CA GLY A 39 -2.14 -8.25 -29.08
C GLY A 39 -2.87 -7.08 -28.40
N LEU A 40 -3.12 -7.15 -27.08
CA LEU A 40 -3.71 -6.04 -26.33
C LEU A 40 -2.75 -4.85 -26.18
N ASN A 41 -1.43 -5.07 -26.22
CA ASN A 41 -0.47 -3.95 -26.17
C ASN A 41 -0.61 -3.04 -27.40
N GLU A 42 -0.99 -3.60 -28.57
CA GLU A 42 -1.27 -2.81 -29.77
C GLU A 42 -2.53 -1.96 -29.59
N ILE A 43 -3.51 -2.43 -28.82
CA ILE A 43 -4.77 -1.73 -28.52
C ILE A 43 -4.53 -0.47 -27.69
N GLU A 44 -3.52 -0.47 -26.82
CA GLU A 44 -3.16 0.71 -26.01
C GLU A 44 -2.80 1.92 -26.88
N SER A 45 -2.26 1.68 -28.09
CA SER A 45 -1.94 2.75 -29.05
C SER A 45 -3.18 3.39 -29.68
N CYS A 46 -4.33 2.72 -29.63
CA CYS A 46 -5.60 3.22 -30.16
C CYS A 46 -6.37 4.12 -29.17
N LEU A 47 -5.95 4.17 -27.90
CA LEU A 47 -6.56 5.06 -26.90
C LEU A 47 -6.25 6.53 -27.22
N LYS A 48 -7.29 7.38 -27.19
CA LYS A 48 -7.08 8.83 -27.21
C LYS A 48 -6.31 9.29 -25.97
N PRO A 49 -5.43 10.31 -26.08
CA PRO A 49 -4.59 10.77 -24.97
C PRO A 49 -5.34 11.05 -23.66
N ASN A 50 -6.53 11.65 -23.72
CA ASN A 50 -7.32 11.95 -22.52
C ASN A 50 -7.85 10.70 -21.82
N ASN A 51 -8.34 9.71 -22.57
CA ASN A 51 -8.80 8.44 -22.01
C ASN A 51 -7.61 7.65 -21.46
N ARG A 52 -6.48 7.66 -22.19
CA ARG A 52 -5.24 7.01 -21.79
C ARG A 52 -4.72 7.53 -20.45
N ILE A 53 -4.45 8.83 -20.33
CA ILE A 53 -3.95 9.43 -19.06
C ILE A 53 -4.89 9.10 -17.89
N ARG A 54 -6.20 9.16 -18.13
CA ARG A 54 -7.18 8.88 -17.08
C ARG A 54 -7.14 7.42 -16.63
N LEU A 55 -7.12 6.50 -17.58
CA LEU A 55 -7.04 5.07 -17.29
C LEU A 55 -5.67 4.70 -16.69
N GLU A 56 -4.58 5.30 -17.14
CA GLU A 56 -3.23 5.08 -16.60
C GLU A 56 -3.14 5.42 -15.12
N ASN A 57 -3.71 6.55 -14.73
CA ASN A 57 -3.77 6.97 -13.32
C ASN A 57 -4.64 6.04 -12.45
N MET A 58 -5.59 5.32 -13.05
CA MET A 58 -6.54 4.46 -12.33
C MET A 58 -6.13 2.98 -12.31
N ILE A 59 -5.49 2.50 -13.38
CA ILE A 59 -5.28 1.08 -13.65
C ILE A 59 -3.78 0.76 -13.65
N SER A 60 -3.06 1.18 -14.69
CA SER A 60 -1.62 0.99 -14.88
C SER A 60 -1.16 1.65 -16.20
N ASP A 61 0.13 1.59 -16.50
CA ASP A 61 0.69 2.05 -17.79
C ASP A 61 0.15 1.32 -19.04
N ASN A 62 -0.49 0.14 -18.86
CA ASN A 62 -1.16 -0.62 -19.93
C ASN A 62 -2.61 -0.90 -19.51
N PRO A 63 -3.44 0.15 -19.48
CA PRO A 63 -4.73 0.08 -18.79
C PRO A 63 -5.73 -0.88 -19.42
N VAL A 64 -5.75 -1.04 -20.75
CA VAL A 64 -6.71 -1.96 -21.41
C VAL A 64 -6.32 -3.40 -21.09
N ARG A 65 -5.05 -3.75 -21.25
CA ARG A 65 -4.56 -5.10 -20.96
C ARG A 65 -4.76 -5.45 -19.49
N ASP A 66 -4.34 -4.56 -18.59
CA ASP A 66 -4.37 -4.81 -17.14
C ASP A 66 -5.79 -4.67 -16.54
N PHE A 67 -6.77 -4.26 -17.36
CA PHE A 67 -8.20 -4.35 -17.05
C PHE A 67 -8.85 -5.63 -17.60
N ILE A 68 -8.60 -5.96 -18.86
CA ILE A 68 -9.27 -7.07 -19.53
C ILE A 68 -8.79 -8.42 -18.98
N PHE A 69 -7.47 -8.60 -18.79
CA PHE A 69 -6.95 -9.87 -18.28
C PHE A 69 -7.58 -10.25 -16.95
N PRO A 70 -7.60 -9.38 -15.91
CA PRO A 70 -8.15 -9.77 -14.62
C PRO A 70 -9.65 -10.06 -14.68
N GLU A 71 -10.41 -9.28 -15.46
CA GLU A 71 -11.85 -9.51 -15.60
C GLU A 71 -12.16 -10.89 -16.18
N ILE A 72 -11.40 -11.34 -17.19
CA ILE A 72 -11.55 -12.70 -17.75
C ILE A 72 -11.03 -13.75 -16.76
N TYR A 73 -9.87 -13.51 -16.16
CA TYR A 73 -9.25 -14.41 -15.19
C TYR A 73 -10.17 -14.70 -14.00
N TYR A 74 -10.81 -13.67 -13.42
CA TYR A 74 -11.74 -13.86 -12.31
C TYR A 74 -12.99 -14.62 -12.73
N GLN A 75 -13.53 -14.37 -13.93
CA GLN A 75 -14.66 -15.13 -14.46
C GLN A 75 -14.30 -16.60 -14.67
N LEU A 76 -13.14 -16.90 -15.28
CA LEU A 76 -12.63 -18.25 -15.44
C LEU A 76 -12.53 -18.99 -14.11
N ARG A 77 -11.96 -18.37 -13.08
CA ARG A 77 -11.80 -18.99 -11.75
C ARG A 77 -13.11 -19.15 -10.99
N ALA A 78 -14.10 -18.32 -11.26
CA ALA A 78 -15.43 -18.44 -10.66
C ALA A 78 -16.19 -19.64 -11.23
N GLU A 79 -16.04 -19.91 -12.53
CA GLU A 79 -16.85 -20.89 -13.26
C GLU A 79 -16.16 -22.25 -13.42
N LEU A 80 -14.82 -22.28 -13.45
CA LEU A 80 -14.06 -23.49 -13.79
C LEU A 80 -13.04 -23.89 -12.69
N PRO A 81 -13.00 -25.17 -12.29
CA PRO A 81 -11.99 -25.66 -11.37
C PRO A 81 -10.62 -25.74 -12.06
N TYR A 82 -9.55 -25.56 -11.29
CA TYR A 82 -8.19 -25.78 -11.77
C TYR A 82 -7.95 -27.28 -11.98
N ILE A 83 -7.41 -27.65 -13.14
CA ILE A 83 -7.06 -29.03 -13.48
C ILE A 83 -5.61 -29.05 -13.95
N GLU A 84 -4.73 -29.57 -13.08
CA GLU A 84 -3.29 -29.66 -13.36
C GLU A 84 -3.02 -30.49 -14.62
N ASN A 85 -2.14 -29.99 -15.49
CA ASN A 85 -1.76 -30.63 -16.76
C ASN A 85 -2.91 -30.82 -17.76
N LYS A 86 -4.01 -30.06 -17.63
CA LYS A 86 -5.02 -30.01 -18.69
C LYS A 86 -4.43 -29.29 -19.91
N GLU A 87 -4.61 -29.86 -21.09
CA GLU A 87 -4.19 -29.27 -22.36
C GLU A 87 -4.76 -27.85 -22.54
N ASN A 88 -3.98 -27.00 -23.18
CA ASN A 88 -4.38 -25.65 -23.51
C ASN A 88 -5.51 -25.70 -24.53
N VAL A 89 -6.61 -25.02 -24.24
CA VAL A 89 -7.76 -24.93 -25.14
C VAL A 89 -8.02 -23.47 -25.52
N PRO A 90 -8.57 -23.18 -26.71
CA PRO A 90 -9.01 -21.83 -27.05
C PRO A 90 -10.02 -21.31 -26.02
N LEU A 91 -9.93 -20.02 -25.65
CA LEU A 91 -10.88 -19.38 -24.74
C LEU A 91 -12.33 -19.56 -25.23
N THR A 92 -12.53 -19.45 -26.54
CA THR A 92 -13.82 -19.61 -27.23
C THR A 92 -14.42 -21.02 -27.17
N SER A 93 -13.65 -22.02 -26.74
CA SER A 93 -14.16 -23.37 -26.51
C SER A 93 -14.96 -23.49 -25.21
N ILE A 94 -14.90 -22.48 -24.34
CA ILE A 94 -15.64 -22.40 -23.08
C ILE A 94 -16.95 -21.65 -23.35
N GLU A 95 -18.09 -22.26 -22.98
CA GLU A 95 -19.43 -21.77 -23.33
C GLU A 95 -19.67 -20.29 -22.97
N ILE A 96 -19.25 -19.84 -21.78
CA ILE A 96 -19.45 -18.45 -21.35
C ILE A 96 -18.61 -17.42 -22.15
N PHE A 97 -17.59 -17.88 -22.90
CA PHE A 97 -16.71 -17.03 -23.71
C PHE A 97 -16.80 -17.33 -25.21
N SER A 98 -17.77 -18.13 -25.66
CA SER A 98 -17.91 -18.50 -27.07
C SER A 98 -18.32 -17.32 -27.95
N ASP A 99 -19.07 -16.36 -27.40
CA ASP A 99 -19.44 -15.11 -28.07
C ASP A 99 -18.46 -13.99 -27.71
N THR A 100 -17.35 -13.92 -28.44
CA THR A 100 -16.29 -12.92 -28.23
C THR A 100 -16.77 -11.50 -28.52
N ASN A 101 -17.79 -11.34 -29.37
CA ASN A 101 -18.33 -10.04 -29.74
C ASN A 101 -19.10 -9.44 -28.55
N SER A 102 -19.98 -10.23 -27.94
CA SER A 102 -20.72 -9.85 -26.74
C SER A 102 -19.78 -9.64 -25.55
N LEU A 103 -18.78 -10.50 -25.37
CA LEU A 103 -17.78 -10.35 -24.32
C LEU A 103 -16.96 -9.05 -24.48
N ALA A 104 -16.58 -8.69 -25.72
CA ALA A 104 -15.88 -7.45 -25.99
C ALA A 104 -16.74 -6.21 -25.66
N ASP A 105 -18.04 -6.24 -25.97
CA ASP A 105 -18.98 -5.17 -25.59
C ASP A 105 -19.10 -5.02 -24.06
N GLU A 106 -19.17 -6.14 -23.34
CA GLU A 106 -19.20 -6.16 -21.88
C GLU A 106 -17.92 -5.53 -21.30
N LEU A 107 -16.75 -5.96 -21.79
CA LEU A 107 -15.45 -5.46 -21.33
C LEU A 107 -15.29 -3.96 -21.61
N ILE A 108 -15.72 -3.47 -22.77
CA ILE A 108 -15.74 -2.04 -23.10
C ILE A 108 -16.69 -1.26 -22.17
N THR A 109 -17.85 -1.83 -21.88
CA THR A 109 -18.81 -1.22 -20.95
C THR A 109 -18.22 -1.12 -19.54
N LYS A 110 -17.53 -2.17 -19.09
CA LYS A 110 -16.87 -2.22 -17.79
C LYS A 110 -15.67 -1.28 -17.71
N ILE A 111 -14.78 -1.25 -18.70
CA ILE A 111 -13.59 -0.35 -18.67
C ILE A 111 -13.98 1.12 -18.77
N ASN A 112 -15.15 1.45 -19.34
CA ASN A 112 -15.70 2.80 -19.33
C ASN A 112 -16.02 3.30 -17.90
N LYS A 113 -16.24 2.38 -16.96
CA LYS A 113 -16.53 2.63 -15.53
C LYS A 113 -15.81 1.58 -14.68
N PRO A 114 -14.47 1.62 -14.61
CA PRO A 114 -13.69 0.53 -14.01
C PRO A 114 -13.76 0.54 -12.49
N THR A 115 -14.40 1.53 -11.87
CA THR A 115 -14.42 1.70 -10.43
C THR A 115 -15.41 0.77 -9.74
N ALA A 116 -14.97 0.25 -8.60
CA ALA A 116 -15.80 -0.47 -7.66
C ALA A 116 -15.38 -0.08 -6.23
N LYS A 117 -16.24 -0.43 -5.27
CA LYS A 117 -15.94 -0.28 -3.86
C LYS A 117 -15.28 -1.54 -3.33
N TYR A 118 -14.22 -1.35 -2.55
CA TYR A 118 -13.43 -2.42 -1.97
C TYR A 118 -13.27 -2.21 -0.47
N LYS A 119 -13.21 -3.31 0.26
CA LYS A 119 -12.65 -3.37 1.61
C LYS A 119 -11.34 -4.14 1.57
N VAL A 120 -10.26 -3.47 1.94
CA VAL A 120 -8.90 -4.01 1.91
C VAL A 120 -8.42 -4.20 3.34
N PHE A 121 -7.96 -5.39 3.69
CA PHE A 121 -7.53 -5.72 5.05
C PHE A 121 -6.04 -6.05 5.05
N PHE A 122 -5.28 -5.24 5.78
CA PHE A 122 -3.88 -5.50 6.08
C PHE A 122 -3.76 -6.32 7.36
N ASN A 123 -3.05 -7.45 7.27
CA ASN A 123 -2.73 -8.25 8.44
C ASN A 123 -1.71 -7.52 9.32
N LEU A 124 -2.02 -7.38 10.60
CA LEU A 124 -1.10 -6.85 11.60
C LEU A 124 -0.35 -7.96 12.35
N GLY A 125 -0.54 -9.24 11.99
CA GLY A 125 0.13 -10.38 12.59
C GLY A 125 -0.11 -10.48 14.10
N ASP A 126 0.96 -10.68 14.87
CA ASP A 126 0.87 -10.74 16.33
C ASP A 126 0.50 -9.40 16.97
N VAL A 127 0.78 -8.27 16.31
CA VAL A 127 0.27 -6.96 16.73
C VAL A 127 -1.24 -6.94 16.63
N GLY A 128 -1.82 -7.49 15.56
CA GLY A 128 -3.27 -7.60 15.41
C GLY A 128 -3.93 -8.43 16.52
N ARG A 129 -3.31 -9.54 16.91
CA ARG A 129 -3.78 -10.38 18.04
C ARG A 129 -3.64 -9.67 19.39
N TYR A 130 -2.56 -8.91 19.56
CA TYR A 130 -2.36 -8.14 20.79
C TYR A 130 -3.36 -6.98 20.90
N LEU A 131 -3.68 -6.33 19.79
CA LEU A 131 -4.56 -5.18 19.77
C LEU A 131 -6.05 -5.54 19.84
N SER A 132 -6.43 -6.78 19.48
CA SER A 132 -7.86 -7.15 19.39
C SER A 132 -8.69 -6.85 20.65
N PRO A 133 -8.21 -7.03 21.90
CA PRO A 133 -9.01 -6.70 23.08
C PRO A 133 -9.35 -5.21 23.20
N PHE A 134 -8.54 -4.31 22.63
CA PHE A 134 -8.73 -2.86 22.63
C PHE A 134 -9.59 -2.39 21.44
N VAL A 135 -9.82 -3.26 20.46
CA VAL A 135 -10.45 -2.92 19.16
C VAL A 135 -11.77 -3.67 18.96
N ASN A 136 -12.36 -4.23 20.04
CA ASN A 136 -13.56 -5.07 19.95
C ASN A 136 -14.77 -4.39 19.27
N LYS A 137 -14.85 -3.05 19.26
CA LYS A 137 -15.91 -2.29 18.56
C LYS A 137 -15.46 -1.65 17.24
N GLY A 138 -14.23 -1.91 16.82
CA GLY A 138 -13.53 -1.13 15.82
C GLY A 138 -13.11 0.25 16.36
N ILE A 139 -12.03 0.78 15.80
CA ILE A 139 -11.55 2.14 16.03
C ILE A 139 -11.46 2.83 14.68
N ALA A 140 -12.34 3.81 14.46
CA ALA A 140 -12.29 4.64 13.26
C ALA A 140 -11.04 5.53 13.31
N ILE A 141 -10.23 5.43 12.25
CA ILE A 141 -9.02 6.24 12.04
C ILE A 141 -9.38 7.44 11.14
N SER A 142 -10.19 7.21 10.10
CA SER A 142 -10.74 8.22 9.19
C SER A 142 -12.07 7.72 8.60
N ASP A 143 -12.70 8.52 7.74
CA ASP A 143 -13.96 8.14 7.06
C ASP A 143 -13.89 6.82 6.29
N ASN A 144 -12.69 6.38 5.92
CA ASN A 144 -12.46 5.22 5.07
C ASN A 144 -11.37 4.28 5.61
N ILE A 145 -10.95 4.45 6.86
CA ILE A 145 -9.89 3.65 7.46
C ILE A 145 -10.27 3.33 8.89
N ASP A 146 -10.20 2.05 9.23
CA ASP A 146 -10.54 1.54 10.55
C ASP A 146 -9.49 0.53 11.01
N ILE A 147 -9.25 0.44 12.32
CA ILE A 147 -8.72 -0.78 12.92
C ILE A 147 -9.93 -1.57 13.40
N ILE A 148 -10.11 -2.80 12.93
CA ILE A 148 -11.30 -3.58 13.26
C ILE A 148 -10.95 -4.98 13.70
N CYS A 149 -11.83 -5.56 14.50
CA CYS A 149 -11.78 -6.97 14.84
C CYS A 149 -13.01 -7.67 14.24
N LEU A 150 -12.77 -8.70 13.43
CA LEU A 150 -13.86 -9.42 12.78
C LEU A 150 -14.33 -10.59 13.64
N THR A 151 -15.64 -10.80 13.67
CA THR A 151 -16.27 -12.00 14.23
C THR A 151 -16.29 -13.14 13.21
N ASP A 152 -16.46 -14.37 13.70
CA ASP A 152 -16.71 -15.54 12.84
C ASP A 152 -17.93 -15.32 11.93
N GLU A 153 -18.98 -14.67 12.45
CA GLU A 153 -20.19 -14.39 11.70
C GLU A 153 -19.91 -13.44 10.52
N GLN A 154 -19.17 -12.35 10.75
CA GLN A 154 -18.80 -11.40 9.70
C GLN A 154 -17.92 -12.06 8.63
N ILE A 155 -16.94 -12.86 9.04
CA ILE A 155 -16.07 -13.56 8.07
C ILE A 155 -16.91 -14.52 7.21
N ASN A 156 -17.79 -15.30 7.82
CA ASN A 156 -18.58 -16.29 7.11
C ASN A 156 -19.76 -15.71 6.30
N ASN A 157 -20.30 -14.56 6.70
CA ASN A 157 -21.50 -13.98 6.08
C ASN A 157 -21.19 -12.78 5.16
N GLU A 158 -20.31 -11.87 5.58
CA GLU A 158 -19.98 -10.63 4.83
C GLU A 158 -18.75 -10.78 3.94
N TYR A 159 -17.74 -11.56 4.39
CA TYR A 159 -16.43 -11.67 3.74
C TYR A 159 -16.11 -13.10 3.33
N LYS A 160 -16.99 -13.71 2.53
CA LYS A 160 -16.80 -15.07 2.04
C LYS A 160 -15.58 -15.16 1.12
N ALA A 161 -14.44 -15.51 1.69
CA ALA A 161 -13.31 -16.01 0.93
C ALA A 161 -13.66 -17.42 0.42
N PRO A 162 -13.42 -17.74 -0.86
CA PRO A 162 -13.57 -19.11 -1.32
C PRO A 162 -12.68 -19.99 -0.44
N HIS A 163 -13.26 -21.05 0.13
CA HIS A 163 -12.49 -22.16 0.71
C HIS A 163 -11.79 -22.88 -0.45
N SER A 164 -10.81 -22.23 -1.08
CA SER A 164 -10.05 -22.89 -2.13
C SER A 164 -9.13 -23.89 -1.46
N LYS A 165 -9.50 -25.16 -1.53
CA LYS A 165 -8.52 -26.24 -1.64
C LYS A 165 -7.94 -26.18 -3.06
N SER A 166 -7.39 -25.05 -3.51
CA SER A 166 -6.75 -25.07 -4.83
C SER A 166 -5.40 -25.77 -4.63
N ASN A 167 -5.12 -26.83 -5.38
CA ASN A 167 -3.85 -27.56 -5.23
C ASN A 167 -2.61 -26.73 -5.64
N ASN A 168 -2.72 -25.41 -5.74
CA ASN A 168 -1.64 -24.50 -6.13
C ASN A 168 -0.72 -24.24 -4.93
N LYS A 169 0.13 -25.24 -4.64
CA LYS A 169 1.16 -25.24 -3.58
C LYS A 169 2.07 -24.00 -3.55
N TYR A 170 2.10 -23.20 -4.62
CA TYR A 170 2.98 -22.04 -4.77
C TYR A 170 2.35 -20.71 -4.35
N PHE A 171 1.01 -20.61 -4.22
CA PHE A 171 0.33 -19.35 -3.90
C PHE A 171 -0.63 -19.43 -2.70
N GLU A 172 -0.73 -20.58 -2.04
CA GLU A 172 -1.66 -20.84 -0.92
C GLU A 172 -0.95 -21.09 0.41
N LYS A 173 -0.01 -20.22 0.83
CA LYS A 173 0.17 -20.10 2.28
C LYS A 173 -0.94 -19.19 2.79
N ASP A 174 -1.99 -19.83 3.31
CA ASP A 174 -3.21 -19.33 3.96
C ASP A 174 -3.12 -17.95 4.64
N PHE A 175 -3.27 -16.85 3.90
CA PHE A 175 -3.81 -15.65 4.53
C PHE A 175 -5.33 -15.77 4.53
N GLN A 176 -5.90 -16.15 5.67
CA GLN A 176 -7.34 -16.11 5.86
C GLN A 176 -7.65 -15.07 6.92
N LEU A 177 -8.78 -14.37 6.76
CA LEU A 177 -9.31 -13.58 7.86
C LEU A 177 -9.55 -14.51 9.05
N GLN A 178 -9.02 -14.13 10.20
CA GLN A 178 -9.11 -14.87 11.45
C GLN A 178 -10.06 -14.12 12.37
N PRO A 179 -10.98 -14.81 13.05
CA PRO A 179 -11.84 -14.18 14.03
C PRO A 179 -10.99 -13.65 15.19
N ASN A 180 -11.44 -12.58 15.83
CA ASN A 180 -10.82 -12.03 17.03
C ASN A 180 -9.36 -11.54 16.84
N VAL A 181 -8.98 -11.23 15.60
CA VAL A 181 -7.70 -10.57 15.25
C VAL A 181 -7.98 -9.16 14.75
N ALA A 182 -7.18 -8.18 15.16
CA ALA A 182 -7.29 -6.82 14.65
C ALA A 182 -6.63 -6.69 13.27
N TYR A 183 -7.34 -6.07 12.34
CA TYR A 183 -6.90 -5.75 10.98
C TYR A 183 -6.94 -4.24 10.79
N LEU A 184 -6.02 -3.71 9.97
CA LEU A 184 -6.23 -2.39 9.39
C LEU A 184 -7.10 -2.57 8.13
N GLN A 185 -8.30 -2.03 8.18
CA GLN A 185 -9.24 -2.01 7.06
C GLN A 185 -9.17 -0.66 6.36
N ILE A 186 -9.11 -0.69 5.02
CA ILE A 186 -9.21 0.49 4.16
C ILE A 186 -10.39 0.29 3.20
N CYS A 187 -11.36 1.18 3.29
CA CYS A 187 -12.42 1.33 2.31
C CYS A 187 -11.89 2.14 1.13
N TYR A 188 -11.96 1.57 -0.07
CA TYR A 188 -11.40 2.15 -1.29
C TYR A 188 -12.43 2.17 -2.41
N ASP A 189 -12.59 3.32 -3.06
CA ASP A 189 -13.44 3.49 -4.25
C ASP A 189 -12.52 3.77 -5.45
N GLY A 190 -12.42 2.81 -6.37
CA GLY A 190 -11.50 2.89 -7.50
C GLY A 190 -11.35 1.54 -8.21
N TYR A 191 -10.22 1.30 -8.90
CA TYR A 191 -9.94 0.00 -9.52
C TYR A 191 -8.72 -0.66 -8.86
N LEU A 192 -8.86 -1.94 -8.52
CA LEU A 192 -7.81 -2.73 -7.88
C LEU A 192 -7.32 -3.82 -8.85
N SER A 193 -6.28 -3.47 -9.63
CA SER A 193 -5.69 -4.33 -10.67
C SER A 193 -5.10 -5.63 -10.11
N TYR A 194 -5.01 -6.68 -10.93
CA TYR A 194 -4.33 -7.92 -10.58
C TYR A 194 -2.79 -7.80 -10.65
N PHE A 195 -2.25 -7.14 -11.68
CA PHE A 195 -0.81 -7.14 -11.99
C PHE A 195 0.03 -6.13 -11.20
N GLY A 196 -0.57 -5.34 -10.31
CA GLY A 196 0.14 -4.25 -9.63
C GLY A 196 -0.60 -2.94 -9.84
N GLY A 197 0.14 -1.84 -9.99
CA GLY A 197 -0.42 -0.55 -10.40
C GLY A 197 -0.49 0.50 -9.29
N PRO A 198 -0.77 1.76 -9.69
CA PRO A 198 -0.71 2.93 -8.80
C PRO A 198 -1.65 2.81 -7.59
N THR A 199 -2.80 2.16 -7.76
CA THR A 199 -3.75 1.93 -6.65
C THR A 199 -3.16 1.09 -5.54
N LYS A 200 -2.52 -0.04 -5.86
CA LYS A 200 -1.92 -0.91 -4.83
C LYS A 200 -0.78 -0.20 -4.11
N GLN A 201 0.06 0.52 -4.88
CA GLN A 201 1.12 1.35 -4.32
C GLN A 201 0.55 2.41 -3.37
N LYS A 202 -0.55 3.08 -3.75
CA LYS A 202 -1.24 4.06 -2.91
C LYS A 202 -1.79 3.44 -1.61
N LEU A 203 -2.41 2.27 -1.68
CA LEU A 203 -2.91 1.56 -0.50
C LEU A 203 -1.76 1.13 0.42
N TYR A 204 -0.66 0.65 -0.16
CA TYR A 204 0.51 0.26 0.62
C TYR A 204 1.23 1.45 1.25
N ASP A 205 1.34 2.57 0.54
CA ASP A 205 1.90 3.81 1.09
C ASP A 205 1.02 4.37 2.22
N LEU A 206 -0.30 4.26 2.10
CA LEU A 206 -1.22 4.61 3.18
C LEU A 206 -1.02 3.71 4.41
N PHE A 207 -0.85 2.40 4.21
CA PHE A 207 -0.49 1.48 5.29
C PHE A 207 0.84 1.87 5.96
N LYS A 208 1.87 2.19 5.18
CA LYS A 208 3.16 2.66 5.70
C LYS A 208 3.02 3.94 6.52
N GLU A 209 2.28 4.93 6.02
CA GLU A 209 1.99 6.16 6.74
C GLU A 209 1.36 5.86 8.09
N ILE A 210 0.38 4.94 8.14
CA ILE A 210 -0.29 4.58 9.38
C ILE A 210 0.66 3.98 10.39
N LEU A 211 1.51 3.06 9.96
CA LEU A 211 2.53 2.47 10.81
C LEU A 211 3.56 3.51 11.30
N VAL A 212 3.92 4.53 10.51
CA VAL A 212 4.78 5.62 10.98
C VAL A 212 4.12 6.37 12.12
N ILE A 213 2.83 6.65 12.04
CA ILE A 213 2.12 7.35 13.13
C ILE A 213 2.06 6.48 14.37
N LEU A 214 1.64 5.23 14.25
CA LEU A 214 1.64 4.30 15.39
C LEU A 214 3.03 4.14 16.00
N ASN A 215 4.09 4.12 15.18
CA ASN A 215 5.47 4.05 15.66
C ASN A 215 5.95 5.35 16.30
N SER A 216 5.58 6.50 15.74
CA SER A 216 5.86 7.81 16.32
C SER A 216 5.30 7.92 17.73
N TYR A 217 4.09 7.41 17.97
CA TYR A 217 3.45 7.42 19.29
C TYR A 217 3.79 6.18 20.15
N CYS A 218 4.85 5.44 19.79
CA CYS A 218 5.35 4.28 20.52
C CYS A 218 4.30 3.18 20.76
N ILE A 219 3.32 3.00 19.89
CA ILE A 219 2.36 1.87 19.96
C ILE A 219 3.00 0.63 19.34
N VAL A 220 3.61 0.78 18.17
CA VAL A 220 4.29 -0.29 17.45
C VAL A 220 5.76 0.04 17.24
N SER A 221 6.58 -0.98 17.06
CA SER A 221 7.95 -0.91 16.54
C SER A 221 7.97 -1.47 15.13
N VAL A 222 8.72 -0.86 14.23
CA VAL A 222 8.86 -1.31 12.83
C VAL A 222 10.31 -1.59 12.50
N SER A 223 10.57 -2.71 11.82
CA SER A 223 11.89 -3.07 11.31
C SER A 223 11.78 -3.76 9.95
N ALA A 224 12.90 -3.89 9.24
CA ALA A 224 13.00 -4.78 8.10
C ALA A 224 12.71 -6.23 8.51
N ARG A 225 12.00 -6.97 7.67
CA ARG A 225 11.75 -8.40 7.83
C ARG A 225 12.73 -9.19 6.96
N GLN A 226 13.42 -10.18 7.54
CA GLN A 226 14.41 -11.00 6.82
C GLN A 226 13.82 -12.23 6.10
N ASN A 227 12.56 -12.62 6.37
CA ASN A 227 11.93 -13.84 5.82
C ASN A 227 10.56 -13.57 5.19
N ASN A 228 10.30 -14.24 4.05
CA ASN A 228 9.14 -14.08 3.14
C ASN A 228 7.78 -14.64 3.62
N ASP A 229 7.54 -14.80 4.93
CA ASP A 229 6.27 -15.40 5.37
C ASP A 229 5.10 -14.39 5.32
N ASN A 230 4.24 -14.55 4.31
CA ASN A 230 2.83 -14.14 4.27
C ASN A 230 2.47 -12.70 4.68
N ASN A 231 3.06 -11.72 4.01
CA ASN A 231 2.52 -10.38 4.08
C ASN A 231 1.69 -10.08 2.82
N GLN A 232 0.45 -10.56 2.92
CA GLN A 232 -0.61 -10.34 1.97
C GLN A 232 -1.59 -9.36 2.59
N PHE A 233 -2.16 -8.47 1.77
CA PHE A 233 -3.45 -7.90 2.11
C PHE A 233 -4.53 -8.58 1.26
N ILE A 234 -5.70 -8.74 1.85
CA ILE A 234 -6.85 -9.35 1.18
C ILE A 234 -7.80 -8.23 0.81
N ALA A 235 -8.35 -8.28 -0.40
CA ALA A 235 -9.39 -7.35 -0.81
C ALA A 235 -10.69 -8.09 -1.10
N PHE A 236 -11.77 -7.43 -0.73
CA PHE A 236 -13.11 -7.84 -1.09
C PHE A 236 -13.80 -6.73 -1.87
N LYS A 237 -14.42 -7.08 -3.00
CA LYS A 237 -15.18 -6.17 -3.87
C LYS A 237 -16.64 -6.16 -3.41
N GLU A 238 -17.24 -4.99 -3.29
CA GLU A 238 -18.65 -4.85 -2.92
C GLU A 238 -19.53 -5.40 -4.05
N LYS A 239 -20.39 -6.38 -3.72
CA LYS A 239 -21.39 -6.94 -4.64
C LYS A 239 -22.75 -6.30 -4.45
N SER A 240 -23.12 -6.07 -3.20
CA SER A 240 -24.28 -5.28 -2.78
C SER A 240 -23.94 -4.59 -1.46
N LYS A 241 -24.80 -3.68 -1.01
CA LYS A 241 -24.62 -3.03 0.29
C LYS A 241 -24.36 -4.08 1.38
N ASP A 242 -23.23 -3.93 2.07
CA ASP A 242 -22.77 -4.80 3.18
C ASP A 242 -22.51 -6.28 2.79
N ASN A 243 -22.38 -6.59 1.50
CA ASN A 243 -22.05 -7.94 1.01
C ASN A 243 -20.87 -7.87 0.04
N TYR A 244 -19.77 -8.52 0.41
CA TYR A 244 -18.55 -8.46 -0.35
C TYR A 244 -18.16 -9.83 -0.88
N ILE A 245 -17.65 -9.85 -2.10
CA ILE A 245 -17.03 -11.03 -2.69
C ILE A 245 -15.52 -10.90 -2.59
N PHE A 246 -14.85 -12.00 -2.30
CA PHE A 246 -13.40 -12.05 -2.39
C PHE A 246 -12.96 -11.60 -3.79
N HIS A 247 -12.02 -10.65 -3.81
CA HIS A 247 -11.44 -10.13 -5.04
C HIS A 247 -10.08 -10.80 -5.27
N ASP A 248 -9.12 -10.59 -4.37
CA ASP A 248 -7.79 -11.19 -4.50
C ASP A 248 -6.96 -11.12 -3.22
N TYR A 249 -5.86 -11.87 -3.23
CA TYR A 249 -4.71 -11.71 -2.33
C TYR A 249 -3.63 -10.89 -3.02
N PHE A 250 -3.14 -9.87 -2.34
CA PHE A 250 -2.08 -9.02 -2.86
C PHE A 250 -0.81 -9.17 -2.06
N TYR A 251 0.20 -9.67 -2.74
CA TYR A 251 1.55 -9.76 -2.22
C TYR A 251 2.22 -8.41 -2.33
N ILE A 252 2.76 -7.91 -1.22
CA ILE A 252 3.47 -6.62 -1.22
C ILE A 252 4.73 -6.68 -2.10
N GLU A 253 5.38 -7.86 -2.19
CA GLU A 253 6.58 -8.06 -3.02
C GLU A 253 6.35 -7.78 -4.50
N SER A 254 5.14 -8.06 -5.03
CA SER A 254 4.81 -7.83 -6.44
C SER A 254 4.59 -6.36 -6.78
N ILE A 255 4.57 -5.47 -5.78
CA ILE A 255 4.29 -4.05 -5.99
C ILE A 255 5.57 -3.27 -6.34
N SER A 256 6.78 -3.66 -5.88
CA SER A 256 8.01 -2.87 -6.18
C SER A 256 9.36 -3.38 -5.62
N HIS A 257 9.59 -4.67 -5.35
CA HIS A 257 10.74 -5.11 -4.51
C HIS A 257 10.83 -4.38 -3.16
N THR A 258 9.74 -3.72 -2.74
CA THR A 258 9.75 -2.94 -1.52
C THR A 258 9.71 -3.91 -0.33
N PRO A 259 10.70 -3.86 0.56
CA PRO A 259 10.71 -4.72 1.73
C PRO A 259 9.48 -4.47 2.60
N ILE A 260 9.10 -5.49 3.35
CA ILE A 260 7.84 -5.51 4.09
C ILE A 260 8.11 -5.24 5.57
N PRO A 261 7.31 -4.40 6.25
CA PRO A 261 7.49 -4.15 7.67
C PRO A 261 7.31 -5.43 8.47
N ARG A 262 8.29 -5.73 9.32
CA ARG A 262 8.05 -6.48 10.56
C ARG A 262 7.54 -5.47 11.58
N ILE A 263 6.38 -5.77 12.14
CA ILE A 263 5.71 -4.90 13.11
C ILE A 263 5.61 -5.65 14.42
N GLU A 264 5.98 -4.99 15.51
CA GLU A 264 5.91 -5.52 16.87
C GLU A 264 5.22 -4.51 17.78
N ILE A 265 4.68 -4.97 18.90
CA ILE A 265 4.22 -4.03 19.93
C ILE A 265 5.44 -3.39 20.57
N HIS A 266 5.46 -2.06 20.60
CA HIS A 266 6.55 -1.32 21.21
C HIS A 266 6.67 -1.66 22.70
N SER A 267 7.90 -1.86 23.20
CA SER A 267 8.15 -2.29 24.58
C SER A 267 7.55 -1.37 25.64
N VAL A 268 7.65 -0.04 25.41
CA VAL A 268 7.06 0.98 26.28
C VAL A 268 5.53 0.81 26.38
N PHE A 269 4.83 0.76 25.25
CA PHE A 269 3.38 0.56 25.25
C PHE A 269 3.01 -0.77 25.92
N LYS A 270 3.71 -1.86 25.59
CA LYS A 270 3.48 -3.19 26.18
C LYS A 270 3.61 -3.21 27.71
N GLY A 271 4.46 -2.35 28.27
CA GLY A 271 4.72 -2.25 29.71
C GLY A 271 3.68 -1.45 30.50
N TRP A 272 2.74 -0.78 29.84
CA TRP A 272 1.68 -0.02 30.51
C TRP A 272 0.53 -0.88 31.02
N ASP A 273 -0.26 -0.32 31.93
CA ASP A 273 -1.54 -0.92 32.35
C ASP A 273 -2.50 -1.03 31.16
N LYS A 274 -3.33 -2.08 31.14
CA LYS A 274 -4.24 -2.35 30.02
C LYS A 274 -5.28 -1.25 29.80
N ASN A 275 -5.79 -0.63 30.86
CA ASN A 275 -6.77 0.46 30.70
C ASN A 275 -6.08 1.69 30.09
N TYR A 276 -4.85 1.97 30.52
CA TYR A 276 -4.06 3.06 29.95
C TYR A 276 -3.68 2.80 28.49
N GLN A 277 -3.34 1.55 28.13
CA GLN A 277 -3.11 1.15 26.73
C GLN A 277 -4.34 1.42 25.87
N ASP A 278 -5.53 1.04 26.34
CA ASP A 278 -6.78 1.24 25.64
C ASP A 278 -7.08 2.73 25.40
N ASP A 279 -7.05 3.53 26.47
CA ASP A 279 -7.28 4.97 26.42
C ASP A 279 -6.27 5.68 25.52
N TYR A 280 -5.00 5.28 25.60
CA TYR A 280 -3.93 5.86 24.79
C TYR A 280 -4.06 5.50 23.31
N LEU A 281 -4.34 4.23 22.98
CA LEU A 281 -4.57 3.78 21.61
C LEU A 281 -5.71 4.59 20.97
N HIS A 282 -6.85 4.70 21.65
CA HIS A 282 -7.98 5.50 21.18
C HIS A 282 -7.62 6.98 21.03
N SER A 283 -6.81 7.53 21.94
CA SER A 283 -6.36 8.91 21.86
C SER A 283 -5.46 9.16 20.66
N VAL A 284 -4.55 8.23 20.34
CA VAL A 284 -3.69 8.31 19.14
C VAL A 284 -4.51 8.12 17.87
N CYS A 285 -5.48 7.19 17.84
CA CYS A 285 -6.34 7.00 16.67
C CYS A 285 -7.12 8.26 16.28
N LYS A 286 -7.51 9.09 17.26
CA LYS A 286 -8.16 10.40 17.00
C LYS A 286 -7.25 11.44 16.34
N LEU A 287 -5.94 11.21 16.26
CA LEU A 287 -4.98 12.12 15.62
C LEU A 287 -4.86 11.91 14.12
N PHE A 288 -5.31 10.77 13.59
CA PHE A 288 -5.18 10.44 12.19
C PHE A 288 -5.96 11.35 11.22
N PRO A 289 -7.20 11.79 11.53
CA PRO A 289 -7.88 12.76 10.67
C PRO A 289 -7.08 14.06 10.54
N VAL A 290 -6.41 14.49 11.61
CA VAL A 290 -5.50 15.66 11.57
C VAL A 290 -4.32 15.36 10.67
N TYR A 291 -3.66 14.21 10.86
CA TYR A 291 -2.52 13.79 10.04
C TYR A 291 -2.85 13.73 8.55
N PHE A 292 -3.96 13.13 8.14
CA PHE A 292 -4.32 12.98 6.73
C PHE A 292 -4.63 14.33 6.05
N ASN A 293 -5.02 15.33 6.83
CA ASN A 293 -5.22 16.70 6.38
C ASN A 293 -3.93 17.55 6.37
N LEU A 294 -2.79 17.03 6.84
CA LEU A 294 -1.52 17.72 6.74
C LEU A 294 -1.03 17.82 5.29
N LYS A 295 -0.12 18.77 5.07
CA LYS A 295 0.53 19.02 3.77
C LYS A 295 1.18 17.74 3.23
N ASP A 296 1.14 17.56 1.91
CA ASP A 296 1.69 16.37 1.24
C ASP A 296 3.18 16.13 1.55
N LYS A 297 3.95 17.18 1.87
CA LYS A 297 5.35 17.03 2.31
C LYS A 297 5.49 16.17 3.58
N VAL A 298 4.54 16.24 4.52
CA VAL A 298 4.59 15.47 5.77
C VAL A 298 4.31 13.99 5.49
N LYS A 299 3.31 13.71 4.66
CA LYS A 299 2.99 12.35 4.19
C LYS A 299 4.14 11.75 3.38
N CYS A 300 4.74 12.54 2.48
CA CYS A 300 5.92 12.15 1.72
C CYS A 300 7.10 11.80 2.65
N ALA A 301 7.40 12.65 3.64
CA ALA A 301 8.45 12.39 4.62
C ALA A 301 8.18 11.14 5.47
N ALA A 302 6.93 10.88 5.85
CA ALA A 302 6.56 9.65 6.54
C ALA A 302 6.84 8.41 5.68
N ARG A 303 6.53 8.43 4.38
CA ARG A 303 6.88 7.34 3.46
C ARG A 303 8.39 7.14 3.36
N TRP A 304 9.17 8.22 3.25
CA TRP A 304 10.64 8.15 3.26
C TRP A 304 11.19 7.57 4.57
N LEU A 305 10.66 8.02 5.71
CA LEU A 305 11.02 7.50 7.02
C LEU A 305 10.71 6.00 7.11
N MET A 306 9.53 5.58 6.69
CA MET A 306 9.18 4.16 6.68
C MET A 306 10.14 3.35 5.81
N ASN A 307 10.39 3.79 4.58
CA ASN A 307 11.34 3.09 3.70
C ASN A 307 12.73 3.01 4.32
N SER A 308 13.14 4.00 5.13
CA SER A 308 14.40 3.92 5.88
C SER A 308 14.46 2.72 6.82
N TYR A 309 13.34 2.29 7.42
CA TYR A 309 13.28 1.11 8.29
C TYR A 309 13.30 -0.21 7.54
N LEU A 310 12.80 -0.21 6.30
CA LEU A 310 12.50 -1.44 5.56
C LEU A 310 13.70 -1.95 4.77
N ILE A 311 14.56 -1.05 4.29
CA ILE A 311 15.73 -1.44 3.48
C ILE A 311 16.82 -2.05 4.34
N GLU A 312 17.54 -3.05 3.83
CA GLU A 312 18.64 -3.70 4.57
C GLU A 312 19.96 -2.91 4.51
N ASN A 313 20.26 -2.26 3.37
CA ASN A 313 21.47 -1.48 3.18
C ASN A 313 21.48 -0.22 4.06
N GLN A 314 22.32 -0.21 5.10
CA GLN A 314 22.41 0.87 6.09
C GLN A 314 22.74 2.25 5.50
N LEU A 315 23.55 2.32 4.45
CA LEU A 315 23.86 3.59 3.79
C LEU A 315 22.59 4.16 3.14
N LEU A 316 21.84 3.32 2.44
CA LEU A 316 20.57 3.72 1.84
C LEU A 316 19.52 4.04 2.89
N GLN A 317 19.43 3.28 4.00
CA GLN A 317 18.59 3.66 5.15
C GLN A 317 18.90 5.08 5.62
N TYR A 318 20.19 5.42 5.74
CA TYR A 318 20.65 6.75 6.15
C TYR A 318 20.22 7.84 5.17
N ILE A 319 20.41 7.60 3.87
CA ILE A 319 20.01 8.54 2.82
C ILE A 319 18.50 8.76 2.84
N LEU A 320 17.69 7.71 2.97
CA LEU A 320 16.23 7.83 3.02
C LEU A 320 15.75 8.61 4.25
N ALA A 321 16.36 8.39 5.42
CA ALA A 321 16.06 9.17 6.62
C ALA A 321 16.45 10.65 6.43
N ILE A 322 17.59 10.93 5.79
CA ILE A 322 17.97 12.32 5.46
C ILE A 322 16.97 12.94 4.48
N THR A 323 16.57 12.23 3.44
CA THR A 323 15.55 12.70 2.49
C THR A 323 14.24 13.02 3.20
N ALA A 324 13.83 12.22 4.19
CA ALA A 324 12.64 12.50 5.00
C ALA A 324 12.74 13.85 5.73
N ILE A 325 13.85 14.11 6.46
CA ILE A 325 14.00 15.37 7.20
C ILE A 325 14.19 16.58 6.27
N GLU A 326 14.88 16.41 5.14
CA GLU A 326 15.02 17.43 4.10
C GLU A 326 13.67 17.73 3.43
N THR A 327 12.81 16.73 3.26
CA THR A 327 11.43 16.94 2.74
C THR A 327 10.58 17.76 3.71
N LEU A 328 10.75 17.55 5.02
CA LEU A 328 10.01 18.30 6.05
C LEU A 328 10.46 19.75 6.17
N LEU A 329 11.79 19.95 6.20
CA LEU A 329 12.42 21.18 6.65
C LEU A 329 13.23 21.92 5.58
N GLY A 330 13.52 21.27 4.46
CA GLY A 330 14.19 21.87 3.31
C GLY A 330 13.27 22.87 2.61
N ASP A 331 13.88 23.92 2.09
CA ASP A 331 13.20 24.93 1.28
C ASP A 331 13.89 24.97 -0.09
N GLN A 332 13.11 24.86 -1.17
CA GLN A 332 13.66 24.88 -2.53
C GLN A 332 14.16 26.29 -2.93
N ASN A 333 13.80 27.33 -2.17
CA ASN A 333 14.07 28.72 -2.53
C ASN A 333 15.30 29.33 -1.83
N THR A 334 16.05 28.58 -1.03
CA THR A 334 17.25 29.11 -0.36
C THR A 334 18.47 28.95 -1.26
N GLY A 335 18.86 30.03 -1.94
CA GLY A 335 20.00 30.11 -2.86
C GLY A 335 21.36 29.76 -2.23
N GLY A 336 21.66 28.46 -2.14
CA GLY A 336 23.01 27.91 -2.11
C GLY A 336 23.80 27.94 -0.80
N VAL A 337 23.42 28.72 0.23
CA VAL A 337 24.23 28.81 1.47
C VAL A 337 23.40 28.48 2.72
N GLY A 338 23.87 27.46 3.45
CA GLY A 338 23.48 27.17 4.84
C GLY A 338 22.37 26.14 5.07
N ILE A 339 21.95 25.34 4.08
CA ILE A 339 20.80 24.41 4.21
C ILE A 339 20.89 23.50 5.45
N LYS A 340 22.08 22.97 5.75
CA LYS A 340 22.37 22.18 6.95
C LYS A 340 22.06 22.94 8.24
N ASN A 341 22.57 24.17 8.37
CA ASN A 341 22.38 24.97 9.59
C ASN A 341 20.93 25.45 9.69
N LEU A 342 20.28 25.74 8.57
CA LEU A 342 18.88 26.13 8.53
C LEU A 342 17.97 24.98 9.01
N ILE A 343 18.17 23.77 8.48
CA ILE A 343 17.42 22.58 8.89
C ILE A 343 17.69 22.27 10.37
N ALA A 344 18.95 22.30 10.81
CA ALA A 344 19.32 22.08 12.21
C ALA A 344 18.59 23.02 13.16
N ASN A 345 18.59 24.34 12.85
CA ASN A 345 17.89 25.33 13.65
C ASN A 345 16.38 25.10 13.64
N ARG A 346 15.77 24.93 12.47
CA ARG A 346 14.31 24.69 12.36
C ARG A 346 13.88 23.46 13.15
N LEU A 347 14.65 22.37 13.04
CA LEU A 347 14.41 21.16 13.80
C LEU A 347 14.49 21.41 15.31
N ALA A 348 15.58 22.03 15.77
CA ALA A 348 15.80 22.31 17.18
C ALA A 348 14.68 23.17 17.78
N TYR A 349 14.24 24.23 17.10
CA TYR A 349 13.14 25.08 17.58
C TYR A 349 11.77 24.40 17.53
N ALA A 350 11.58 23.42 16.65
CA ALA A 350 10.33 22.67 16.57
C ALA A 350 10.19 21.63 17.70
N ILE A 351 11.27 20.90 18.03
CA ILE A 351 11.18 19.75 18.95
C ILE A 351 11.90 19.96 20.29
N GLY A 352 12.79 20.96 20.41
CA GLY A 352 13.55 21.24 21.62
C GLY A 352 12.79 22.15 22.59
N THR A 353 12.72 21.75 23.86
CA THR A 353 11.97 22.45 24.92
C THR A 353 12.82 23.43 25.73
N SER A 354 14.15 23.33 25.64
CA SER A 354 15.10 24.23 26.31
C SER A 354 16.24 24.65 25.39
N ASP A 355 16.97 25.71 25.75
CA ASP A 355 18.12 26.18 24.98
C ASP A 355 19.26 25.16 24.96
N PHE A 356 19.41 24.38 26.04
CA PHE A 356 20.36 23.27 26.10
C PHE A 356 20.00 22.17 25.09
N GLU A 357 18.76 21.68 25.12
CA GLU A 357 18.27 20.67 24.17
C GLU A 357 18.38 21.15 22.71
N ARG A 358 18.05 22.41 22.44
CA ARG A 358 18.19 23.00 21.10
C ARG A 358 19.64 22.98 20.62
N SER A 359 20.58 23.34 21.50
CA SER A 359 22.01 23.31 21.21
C SER A 359 22.50 21.88 20.92
N GLU A 360 22.03 20.90 21.68
CA GLU A 360 22.33 19.48 21.46
C GLU A 360 21.75 18.94 20.15
N ILE A 361 20.51 19.30 19.81
CA ILE A 361 19.89 18.92 18.54
C ILE A 361 20.67 19.50 17.36
N ILE A 362 21.05 20.79 17.43
CA ILE A 362 21.84 21.44 16.38
C ILE A 362 23.19 20.73 16.22
N SER A 363 23.91 20.49 17.32
CA SER A 363 25.22 19.81 17.27
C SER A 363 25.10 18.40 16.72
N SER A 364 24.12 17.62 17.18
CA SER A 364 23.89 16.26 16.68
C SER A 364 23.51 16.25 15.20
N PHE A 365 22.66 17.18 14.77
CA PHE A 365 22.29 17.27 13.35
C PHE A 365 23.47 17.66 12.48
N VAL A 366 24.39 18.48 13.00
CA VAL A 366 25.62 18.85 12.32
C VAL A 366 26.47 17.62 11.99
N ASP A 367 26.56 16.67 12.92
CA ASP A 367 27.28 15.40 12.73
C ASP A 367 26.51 14.44 11.82
N ILE A 368 25.19 14.35 11.98
CA ILE A 368 24.31 13.59 11.09
C ILE A 368 24.53 13.99 9.62
N TYR A 369 24.62 15.29 9.35
CA TYR A 369 24.80 15.81 7.99
C TYR A 369 26.22 15.59 7.46
N LYS A 370 27.25 15.57 8.32
CA LYS A 370 28.62 15.19 7.91
C LYS A 370 28.64 13.75 7.39
N THR A 371 27.98 12.83 8.08
CA THR A 371 27.83 11.44 7.63
C THR A 371 27.14 11.36 6.27
N ARG A 372 26.05 12.11 6.06
CA ARG A 372 25.42 12.18 4.72
C ARG A 372 26.38 12.67 3.63
N CYS A 373 27.17 13.71 3.89
CA CYS A 373 28.16 14.18 2.91
C CYS A 373 29.17 13.09 2.58
N LYS A 374 29.69 12.38 3.60
CA LYS A 374 30.61 11.26 3.43
C LYS A 374 30.02 10.13 2.59
N ILE A 375 28.74 9.78 2.81
CA ILE A 375 28.06 8.74 2.03
C ILE A 375 27.95 9.15 0.55
N VAL A 376 27.49 10.37 0.28
CA VAL A 376 27.15 10.82 -1.09
C VAL A 376 28.39 11.23 -1.91
N HIS A 377 29.40 11.82 -1.28
CA HIS A 377 30.49 12.47 -2.00
C HIS A 377 31.84 11.76 -1.84
N ASP A 378 32.11 11.17 -0.68
CA ASP A 378 33.44 10.63 -0.35
C ASP A 378 33.56 9.13 -0.61
N GLY A 379 32.45 8.45 -0.90
CA GLY A 379 32.40 6.99 -1.08
C GLY A 379 32.49 6.26 0.26
N CYS A 380 31.36 6.09 0.94
CA CYS A 380 31.26 5.33 2.18
C CYS A 380 30.82 3.90 1.89
N GLU A 381 31.58 2.89 2.34
CA GLU A 381 31.21 1.48 2.17
C GLU A 381 30.32 0.95 3.31
N LYS A 382 30.48 1.49 4.53
CA LYS A 382 29.74 1.09 5.73
C LYS A 382 29.70 2.20 6.77
N LEU A 383 28.65 2.22 7.57
CA LEU A 383 28.53 3.12 8.71
C LEU A 383 29.38 2.61 9.88
N THR A 384 29.99 3.53 10.63
CA THR A 384 30.55 3.25 11.96
C THR A 384 29.44 3.13 13.01
N GLU A 385 29.76 2.63 14.21
CA GLU A 385 28.78 2.56 15.31
C GLU A 385 28.17 3.91 15.66
N ASP A 386 28.97 4.98 15.66
CA ASP A 386 28.48 6.33 15.95
C ASP A 386 27.60 6.88 14.82
N GLU A 387 27.93 6.53 13.56
CA GLU A 387 27.08 6.86 12.41
C GLU A 387 25.75 6.09 12.44
N ILE A 388 25.74 4.86 12.95
CA ILE A 388 24.49 4.10 13.19
C ILE A 388 23.66 4.76 14.31
N LYS A 389 24.29 5.17 15.42
CA LYS A 389 23.59 5.95 16.47
C LYS A 389 23.01 7.25 15.92
N ASN A 390 23.72 7.90 14.99
CA ASN A 390 23.23 9.10 14.30
C ASN A 390 21.99 8.80 13.44
N LEU A 391 21.93 7.64 12.78
CA LEU A 391 20.73 7.20 12.05
C LEU A 391 19.52 7.04 12.98
N ASP A 392 19.70 6.36 14.11
CA ASP A 392 18.61 6.15 15.09
C ASP A 392 18.14 7.49 15.68
N ARG A 393 19.08 8.39 15.98
CA ARG A 393 18.79 9.75 16.44
C ARG A 393 18.06 10.58 15.37
N LEU A 394 18.45 10.47 14.11
CA LEU A 394 17.78 11.13 12.99
C LEU A 394 16.34 10.65 12.85
N ARG A 395 16.10 9.33 12.88
CA ARG A 395 14.74 8.76 12.85
C ARG A 395 13.90 9.26 14.01
N TYR A 396 14.46 9.28 15.22
CA TYR A 396 13.80 9.86 16.40
C TYR A 396 13.40 11.33 16.18
N TYR A 397 14.30 12.15 15.63
CA TYR A 397 14.00 13.55 15.31
C TYR A 397 12.85 13.70 14.31
N ILE A 398 12.78 12.83 13.29
CA ILE A 398 11.70 12.85 12.31
C ILE A 398 10.37 12.47 12.97
N HIS A 399 10.34 11.45 13.83
CA HIS A 399 9.15 11.10 14.61
C HIS A 399 8.67 12.27 15.46
N CYS A 400 9.57 12.91 16.22
CA CYS A 400 9.24 14.07 17.04
C CYS A 400 8.68 15.22 16.19
N TYR A 401 9.26 15.47 15.01
CA TYR A 401 8.81 16.52 14.12
C TYR A 401 7.42 16.21 13.53
N ILE A 402 7.14 14.96 13.14
CA ILE A 402 5.80 14.54 12.68
C ILE A 402 4.77 14.75 13.78
N GLN A 403 5.08 14.35 15.02
CA GLN A 403 4.20 14.61 16.17
C GLN A 403 3.98 16.11 16.41
N TYR A 404 5.02 16.93 16.25
CA TYR A 404 4.93 18.38 16.37
C TYR A 404 3.97 18.97 15.32
N GLU A 405 4.10 18.58 14.05
CA GLU A 405 3.21 19.02 12.97
C GLU A 405 1.74 18.62 13.23
N ILE A 406 1.50 17.41 13.74
CA ILE A 406 0.14 16.97 14.13
C ILE A 406 -0.40 17.85 15.26
N LYS A 407 0.39 18.09 16.31
CA LYS A 407 -0.02 18.90 17.47
C LYS A 407 -0.35 20.35 17.08
N LEU A 408 0.38 20.94 16.14
CA LEU A 408 0.12 22.30 15.65
C LEU A 408 -1.28 22.47 15.03
N HIS A 409 -1.89 21.39 14.53
CA HIS A 409 -3.19 21.43 13.84
C HIS A 409 -4.34 20.91 14.72
N ILE A 410 -4.08 20.61 16.00
CA ILE A 410 -5.10 20.31 17.02
C ILE A 410 -5.49 21.59 17.77
N LEU A 411 -4.56 22.52 17.90
CA LEU A 411 -4.74 23.85 18.51
C LEU A 411 -5.44 24.79 17.53
#